data_AF-A0A9R1XH00-F1
#
_entry.id   AF-A0A9R1XH00-F1
#
_cell.length_a   1.000
_cell.length_b   1.000
_cell.length_c   1.000
_cell.angle_alpha   90.00
_cell.angle_beta   90.00
_cell.angle_gamma   90.00
#
_symmetry.space_group_name_H-M   'P 1'
#
loop_
_entity.id
_entity.type
_entity.pdbx_description
1 polymer ?
#
loop_
_entity_poly.entity_id
_entity_poly.type
_entity_poly.pdbx_seq_one_letter_code
_entity_poly.pdbx_strand_id
1 'polypeptide(L)'
;MASAIARSSLRKALGVARANPASTRSFSSGASVDEEAREAAKWEKITYVAIAASSILAFVNLSKGHPHFDEPPPYPYLHIRNKEFPWGMFSLCNCYAFHYY
;
A
#
# COMPACT_ATOMS: atom_id res chain seq x y z
N MET A 1 50.02 31.27 -18.21
CA MET A 1 48.61 31.08 -17.82
C MET A 1 47.70 31.38 -19.01
N ALA A 2 47.60 30.46 -19.99
CA ALA A 2 46.74 30.63 -21.16
C ALA A 2 46.47 29.26 -21.81
N SER A 3 45.76 28.35 -21.12
CA SER A 3 45.35 27.06 -21.69
C SER A 3 44.25 26.37 -20.88
N ALA A 4 43.28 27.12 -20.36
CA ALA A 4 42.12 26.56 -19.65
C ALA A 4 40.77 26.78 -20.35
N ILE A 5 40.70 27.68 -21.34
CA ILE A 5 39.41 28.12 -21.94
C ILE A 5 38.93 27.18 -23.06
N ALA A 6 39.83 26.44 -23.73
CA ALA A 6 39.46 25.61 -24.88
C ALA A 6 38.73 24.29 -24.53
N ARG A 7 38.64 23.90 -23.24
CA ARG A 7 37.95 22.67 -22.80
C ARG A 7 36.50 22.89 -22.33
N SER A 8 36.04 24.14 -22.34
CA SER A 8 34.69 24.53 -21.88
C SER A 8 33.65 24.40 -23.00
N SER A 9 34.02 24.79 -24.23
CA SER A 9 33.12 24.83 -25.39
C SER A 9 32.73 23.46 -25.92
N LEU A 10 33.62 22.45 -25.81
CA LEU A 10 33.34 21.11 -26.33
C LEU A 10 32.25 20.37 -25.52
N ARG A 11 32.12 20.66 -24.22
CA ARG A 11 31.09 20.04 -23.36
C ARG A 11 29.68 20.56 -23.61
N LYS A 12 29.52 21.78 -24.13
CA LYS A 12 28.22 22.31 -24.56
C LYS A 12 27.73 21.67 -25.87
N ALA A 13 28.64 21.30 -26.77
CA ALA A 13 28.28 20.71 -28.07
C ALA A 13 27.87 19.23 -28.00
N LEU A 14 28.32 18.51 -26.96
CA LEU A 14 28.06 17.06 -26.82
C LEU A 14 26.77 16.73 -26.05
N GLY A 15 25.97 17.71 -25.62
CA GLY A 15 24.68 17.46 -24.95
C GLY A 15 24.75 16.73 -23.60
N VAL A 16 25.94 16.39 -23.10
CA VAL A 16 26.14 15.75 -21.79
C VAL A 16 26.26 16.82 -20.71
N ALA A 17 25.20 17.61 -20.56
CA ALA A 17 24.94 18.33 -19.34
C ALA A 17 23.63 17.78 -18.77
N ARG A 18 23.72 16.69 -18.00
CA ARG A 18 22.75 16.48 -16.92
C ARG A 18 22.96 17.62 -15.93
N ALA A 19 22.36 18.77 -16.22
CA ALA A 19 21.98 19.69 -15.17
C ALA A 19 21.00 18.90 -14.31
N ASN A 20 21.52 18.31 -13.23
CA ASN A 20 20.66 18.05 -12.09
C ASN A 20 20.21 19.45 -11.67
N PRO A 21 18.93 19.85 -11.83
CA PRO A 21 18.51 21.14 -11.30
C PRO A 21 18.89 21.09 -9.83
N ALA A 22 19.68 22.07 -9.39
CA ALA A 22 20.04 22.20 -7.99
C ALA A 22 18.76 21.98 -7.18
N SER A 23 18.77 21.02 -6.25
CA SER A 23 17.63 20.74 -5.38
C SER A 23 17.34 22.01 -4.60
N THR A 24 16.50 22.86 -5.17
CA THR A 24 16.02 24.09 -4.55
C THR A 24 15.17 23.62 -3.40
N ARG A 25 15.59 23.98 -2.19
CA ARG A 25 14.85 23.64 -0.97
C ARG A 25 13.45 24.24 -1.09
N SER A 26 12.47 23.40 -1.36
CA SER A 26 11.06 23.80 -1.41
C SER A 26 10.59 24.01 0.02
N PHE A 27 10.10 25.21 0.32
CA PHE A 27 9.41 25.51 1.57
C PHE A 27 7.92 25.22 1.38
N SER A 28 7.23 24.73 2.41
CA SER A 28 5.81 24.35 2.34
C SER A 28 4.86 25.47 1.88
N SER A 29 5.31 26.72 1.88
CA SER A 29 4.55 27.91 1.45
C SER A 29 4.82 28.36 0.00
N GLY A 30 5.73 27.70 -0.72
CA GLY A 30 6.17 28.11 -2.06
C GLY A 30 5.60 27.29 -3.22
N ALA A 31 4.67 26.37 -2.95
CA ALA A 31 4.02 25.58 -4.00
C ALA A 31 3.09 26.48 -4.81
N SER A 32 3.19 26.43 -6.14
CA SER A 32 2.21 27.07 -7.01
C SER A 32 0.96 26.20 -7.10
N VAL A 33 -0.20 26.84 -7.33
CA VAL A 33 -1.47 26.13 -7.55
C VAL A 33 -1.39 25.07 -8.65
N ASP A 34 -0.59 25.31 -9.69
CA ASP A 34 -0.35 24.34 -10.77
C ASP A 34 0.45 23.13 -10.30
N GLU A 35 1.38 23.30 -9.37
CA GLU A 35 2.18 22.21 -8.80
C GLU A 35 1.34 21.35 -7.85
N GLU A 36 0.50 21.98 -7.03
CA GLU A 36 -0.46 21.28 -6.17
C GLU A 36 -1.47 20.46 -6.99
N ALA A 37 -1.99 21.02 -8.08
CA ALA A 37 -2.89 20.32 -8.99
C ALA A 37 -2.21 19.10 -9.65
N ARG A 38 -0.92 19.20 -9.99
CA ARG A 38 -0.14 18.08 -10.55
C ARG A 38 0.08 16.97 -9.53
N GLU A 39 0.42 17.32 -8.29
CA GLU A 39 0.61 16.35 -7.22
C GLU A 39 -0.71 15.67 -6.84
N ALA A 40 -1.82 16.42 -6.79
CA ALA A 40 -3.16 15.85 -6.58
C ALA A 40 -3.54 14.86 -7.69
N ALA A 41 -3.37 15.24 -8.97
CA ALA A 41 -3.67 14.38 -10.11
C ALA A 41 -2.78 13.12 -10.15
N LYS A 42 -1.56 13.19 -9.61
CA LYS A 42 -0.67 12.03 -9.45
C LYS A 42 -1.20 11.06 -8.39
N TRP A 43 -1.58 11.57 -7.21
CA TRP A 43 -2.16 10.72 -6.16
C TRP A 43 -3.50 10.12 -6.55
N GLU A 44 -4.32 10.84 -7.32
CA GLU A 44 -5.55 10.32 -7.90
C GLU A 44 -5.29 9.08 -8.76
N LYS A 45 -4.33 9.16 -9.70
CA LYS A 45 -3.96 8.04 -10.57
C LYS A 45 -3.43 6.84 -9.80
N ILE A 46 -2.55 7.08 -8.82
CA ILE A 46 -2.01 6.02 -7.95
C ILE A 46 -3.15 5.32 -7.21
N THR A 47 -4.09 6.10 -6.68
CA THR A 47 -5.24 5.58 -5.93
C THR A 47 -6.14 4.71 -6.81
N TYR A 48 -6.45 5.14 -8.04
CA TYR A 48 -7.24 4.30 -8.95
C TYR A 48 -6.54 2.98 -9.29
N VAL A 49 -5.23 3.00 -9.54
CA VAL A 49 -4.46 1.78 -9.78
C VAL A 49 -4.47 0.88 -8.54
N ALA A 50 -4.31 1.46 -7.35
CA ALA A 50 -4.33 0.72 -6.09
C ALA A 50 -5.70 0.08 -5.82
N ILE A 51 -6.81 0.81 -6.05
CA ILE A 51 -8.17 0.31 -5.90
C ILE A 51 -8.40 -0.86 -6.86
N ALA A 52 -8.04 -0.70 -8.14
CA ALA A 52 -8.22 -1.76 -9.13
C ALA A 52 -7.41 -3.02 -8.76
N ALA A 53 -6.12 -2.85 -8.45
CA ALA A 53 -5.24 -3.96 -8.10
C ALA A 53 -5.68 -4.67 -6.80
N SER A 54 -6.01 -3.92 -5.75
CA SER A 54 -6.48 -4.49 -4.48
C SER A 54 -7.81 -5.20 -4.62
N SER A 55 -8.74 -4.65 -5.42
CA SER A 55 -10.02 -5.29 -5.70
C SER A 55 -9.82 -6.61 -6.44
N ILE A 56 -9.00 -6.64 -7.50
CA ILE A 56 -8.69 -7.88 -8.23
C ILE A 56 -8.05 -8.92 -7.30
N LEU A 57 -7.09 -8.51 -6.48
CA LEU A 57 -6.45 -9.41 -5.50
C LEU A 57 -7.46 -9.96 -4.49
N ALA A 58 -8.38 -9.13 -4.01
CA ALA A 58 -9.45 -9.56 -3.12
C ALA A 58 -10.36 -10.58 -3.81
N PHE A 59 -10.82 -10.32 -5.04
CA PHE A 59 -11.63 -11.26 -5.80
C PHE A 59 -10.93 -12.62 -5.97
N VAL A 60 -9.64 -12.62 -6.34
CA VAL A 60 -8.87 -13.86 -6.54
C VAL A 60 -8.66 -14.64 -5.24
N ASN A 61 -8.52 -13.96 -4.10
CA ASN A 61 -8.33 -14.64 -2.82
C ASN A 61 -9.64 -15.12 -2.21
N LEU A 62 -10.70 -14.32 -2.27
CA LEU A 62 -12.00 -14.67 -1.71
C LEU A 62 -12.79 -15.66 -2.58
N SER A 63 -12.49 -15.76 -3.88
CA SER A 63 -13.14 -16.76 -4.75
C SER A 63 -12.69 -18.20 -4.49
N LYS A 64 -11.61 -18.39 -3.73
CA LYS A 64 -11.11 -19.72 -3.38
C LYS A 64 -11.94 -20.27 -2.21
N GLY A 65 -12.41 -21.51 -2.35
CA GLY A 65 -12.94 -22.23 -1.19
C GLY A 65 -11.85 -22.39 -0.13
N HIS A 66 -12.21 -22.18 1.14
CA HIS A 66 -11.33 -22.49 2.27
C HIS A 66 -11.83 -23.79 2.93
N PRO A 67 -11.17 -24.93 2.69
CA PRO A 67 -11.55 -26.17 3.36
C PRO A 67 -11.31 -26.01 4.87
N HIS A 68 -12.37 -26.18 5.65
CA HIS A 68 -12.22 -26.35 7.08
C HIS A 68 -11.62 -27.73 7.33
N PHE A 69 -10.58 -27.78 8.14
CA PHE A 69 -10.06 -29.04 8.64
C PHE A 69 -11.05 -29.62 9.65
N ASP A 70 -11.05 -30.94 9.76
CA ASP A 70 -11.79 -31.62 10.80
C ASP A 70 -11.38 -31.06 12.18
N GLU A 71 -12.37 -30.97 13.07
CA GLU A 71 -12.18 -30.48 14.42
C GLU A 71 -11.05 -31.30 15.09
N PRO A 72 -10.01 -30.64 15.63
CA PRO A 72 -8.97 -31.36 16.33
C PRO A 72 -9.58 -32.09 17.54
N PRO A 73 -8.92 -33.16 18.04
CA PRO A 73 -9.35 -33.82 19.26
C PRO A 73 -9.58 -32.80 20.40
N PRO A 74 -10.53 -33.06 21.31
CA PRO A 74 -10.86 -32.12 22.38
C PRO A 74 -9.72 -32.07 23.40
N TYR A 75 -8.75 -31.20 23.15
CA TYR A 75 -7.66 -30.98 24.09
C TYR A 75 -8.13 -30.10 25.26
N PRO A 76 -7.66 -30.33 26.49
CA PRO A 76 -8.09 -29.56 27.68
C PRO A 76 -7.84 -28.05 27.62
N TYR A 77 -6.98 -27.60 26.68
CA TYR A 77 -6.64 -26.20 26.48
C TYR A 77 -7.44 -25.51 25.37
N LEU A 78 -8.21 -26.27 24.58
CA LEU A 78 -9.11 -25.75 23.55
C LEU A 78 -10.51 -25.54 24.15
N HIS A 79 -11.24 -24.53 23.67
CA HIS A 79 -12.61 -24.23 24.08
C HIS A 79 -12.83 -24.02 25.60
N ILE A 80 -11.81 -23.60 26.36
CA ILE A 80 -11.95 -23.31 27.79
C ILE A 80 -12.97 -22.17 28.01
N ARG A 81 -13.94 -22.40 28.91
CA ARG A 81 -14.90 -21.40 29.39
C ARG A 81 -14.86 -21.32 30.91
N ASN A 82 -14.20 -20.31 31.46
CA ASN A 82 -14.15 -20.04 32.89
C ASN A 82 -15.36 -19.21 33.38
N LYS A 83 -15.99 -18.46 32.49
CA LYS A 83 -17.19 -17.65 32.72
C LYS A 83 -18.01 -17.63 31.44
N GLU A 84 -19.32 -17.69 31.57
CA GLU A 84 -20.23 -17.58 30.43
C GLU A 84 -20.18 -16.18 29.82
N PHE A 85 -20.30 -16.12 28.48
CA PHE A 85 -20.41 -14.84 27.79
C PHE A 85 -21.82 -14.25 27.95
N PRO A 86 -21.97 -12.91 27.92
CA PRO A 86 -23.26 -12.24 28.08
C PRO A 86 -24.35 -12.65 27.06
N TRP A 87 -23.97 -13.19 25.91
CA TRP A 87 -24.87 -13.65 24.83
C TRP A 87 -24.92 -15.19 24.74
N GLY A 88 -24.49 -15.90 25.79
CA GLY A 88 -24.68 -17.35 25.94
C GLY A 88 -23.62 -18.22 25.25
N MET A 89 -24.05 -19.38 24.77
CA MET A 89 -23.20 -20.49 24.31
C MET A 89 -22.30 -20.13 23.10
N PHE A 90 -22.61 -19.06 22.38
CA PHE A 90 -21.84 -18.63 21.21
C PHE A 90 -20.72 -17.68 21.62
N SER A 91 -19.55 -17.77 20.97
CA SER A 91 -18.53 -16.70 21.03
C SER A 91 -18.97 -15.54 20.12
N LEU A 92 -18.45 -14.32 20.30
CA LEU A 92 -18.76 -13.15 19.45
C LEU A 92 -18.60 -13.44 17.95
N CYS A 93 -17.64 -14.29 17.59
CA CYS A 93 -17.37 -14.68 16.21
C CYS A 93 -18.16 -15.93 15.76
N ASN A 94 -18.86 -16.62 16.67
CA ASN A 94 -19.43 -17.95 16.42
C ASN A 94 -20.96 -18.03 16.49
N CYS A 95 -21.69 -16.95 16.21
CA CYS A 95 -23.17 -16.93 16.28
C CYS A 95 -23.87 -17.87 15.26
N TYR A 96 -23.18 -18.42 14.26
CA TYR A 96 -23.80 -19.16 13.15
C TYR A 96 -23.31 -20.61 12.97
N ALA A 97 -22.34 -21.11 13.74
CA ALA A 97 -21.73 -22.42 13.45
C ALA A 97 -22.53 -23.65 13.89
N PHE A 98 -23.68 -23.49 14.55
CA PHE A 98 -24.51 -24.62 14.99
C PHE A 98 -25.64 -24.99 14.03
N HIS A 99 -25.75 -24.35 12.86
CA HIS A 99 -26.73 -24.75 11.84
C HIS A 99 -26.24 -25.87 10.89
N TYR A 100 -25.03 -26.41 11.12
CA TYR A 100 -24.43 -27.46 10.30
C TYR A 100 -23.98 -28.69 11.11
N TYR A 101 -24.67 -28.99 12.21
CA TYR A 101 -24.60 -30.30 12.90
C TYR A 101 -26.00 -30.82 13.20
#